data_AF-A0A1B6GAY5-F1
#
_entry.id   AF-A0A1B6GAY5-F1
#
_cell.length_a   1.000
_cell.length_b   1.000
_cell.length_c   1.000
_cell.angle_alpha   90.00
_cell.angle_beta   90.00
_cell.angle_gamma   90.00
#
_symmetry.space_group_name_H-M   'P 1'
#
loop_
_entity.id
_entity.type
_entity.pdbx_description
1 polymer ?
#
loop_
_entity_poly.entity_id
_entity_poly.type
_entity_poly.pdbx_seq_one_letter_code
_entity_poly.pdbx_strand_id
1 'polypeptide(L)'
;MSEQYYIAVKASLYSTDSTVFGLDPVEISALSKRFPNSQTPVFNGVLIKGNALQVINLLSELGYRVVCSSGESEIVWTLRRDILISKQSSRNGVVKGGTPLL
;
A
#
# COMPACT_ATOMS: atom_id res chain seq x y z
N MET A 1 12.67 13.53 6.42
CA MET A 1 11.90 12.95 7.54
C MET A 1 11.25 11.69 7.00
N SER A 2 11.26 10.58 7.73
CA SER A 2 10.59 9.35 7.30
C SER A 2 9.27 9.22 8.04
N GLU A 3 8.19 8.95 7.31
CA GLU A 3 6.90 8.57 7.89
C GLU A 3 6.74 7.06 7.87
N GLN A 4 6.05 6.53 8.88
CA GLN A 4 5.73 5.11 8.95
C GLN A 4 4.35 4.87 8.34
N TYR A 5 4.27 3.94 7.40
CA TYR A 5 3.03 3.56 6.75
C TYR A 5 2.70 2.10 7.06
N TYR A 6 1.49 1.87 7.57
CA TYR A 6 1.05 0.57 8.08
C TYR A 6 -0.11 0.02 7.25
N ILE A 7 -0.07 -1.28 7.03
CA ILE A 7 -1.15 -2.04 6.39
C ILE A 7 -1.42 -3.31 7.20
N ALA A 8 -2.56 -3.94 6.94
CA ALA A 8 -2.89 -5.24 7.51
C ALA A 8 -3.22 -6.23 6.40
N VAL A 9 -2.69 -7.45 6.52
CA VAL A 9 -3.08 -8.60 5.71
C VAL A 9 -3.82 -9.57 6.62
N LYS A 10 -5.08 -9.89 6.30
CA LYS A 10 -5.88 -10.88 7.03
C LYS A 10 -6.10 -12.09 6.12
N ALA A 11 -5.71 -13.28 6.57
CA ALA A 11 -5.95 -14.53 5.85
C ALA A 11 -5.83 -15.74 6.79
N SER A 12 -6.25 -16.90 6.30
CA SER A 12 -5.85 -18.19 6.88
C SER A 12 -4.65 -18.75 6.11
N LEU A 13 -3.76 -19.49 6.79
CA LEU A 13 -2.69 -20.24 6.12
C LEU A 13 -3.23 -21.35 5.20
N TYR A 14 -4.47 -21.77 5.41
CA TYR A 14 -5.16 -22.77 4.59
C TYR A 14 -5.99 -22.16 3.46
N SER A 15 -6.14 -20.82 3.42
CA SER A 15 -6.91 -20.15 2.36
C SER A 15 -6.06 -19.83 1.14
N THR A 16 -6.71 -19.78 -0.02
CA THR A 16 -6.13 -19.34 -1.29
C THR A 16 -6.35 -17.85 -1.56
N ASP A 17 -7.04 -17.16 -0.66
CA ASP A 17 -7.25 -15.72 -0.71
C ASP A 17 -6.88 -15.00 0.59
N SER A 18 -6.60 -13.71 0.44
CA SER A 18 -6.20 -12.81 1.51
C SER A 18 -6.94 -11.49 1.39
N THR A 19 -7.23 -10.84 2.50
CA THR A 19 -7.75 -9.48 2.51
C THR A 19 -6.66 -8.51 2.93
N VAL A 20 -6.49 -7.42 2.20
CA VAL A 20 -5.50 -6.38 2.52
C VAL A 20 -6.20 -5.06 2.83
N PHE A 21 -5.78 -4.40 3.90
CA PHE A 21 -6.35 -3.15 4.40
C PHE A 21 -5.28 -2.05 4.43
N GLY A 22 -5.69 -0.82 4.13
CA GLY A 22 -4.85 0.37 4.26
C GLY A 22 -3.86 0.60 3.13
N LEU A 23 -3.97 -0.10 1.99
CA LEU A 23 -3.20 0.21 0.78
C LEU A 23 -3.78 1.44 0.07
N ASP A 24 -2.91 2.20 -0.59
CA ASP A 24 -3.35 3.26 -1.50
C ASP A 24 -3.85 2.70 -2.86
N PRO A 25 -4.60 3.47 -3.66
CA PRO A 25 -5.13 2.99 -4.94
C PRO A 25 -4.08 2.55 -5.97
N VAL A 26 -2.88 3.15 -5.95
CA VAL A 26 -1.78 2.81 -6.87
C VAL A 26 -1.22 1.44 -6.51
N GLU A 27 -1.05 1.17 -5.22
CA GLU A 27 -0.61 -0.13 -4.72
C GLU A 27 -1.65 -1.21 -4.96
N ILE A 28 -2.93 -0.93 -4.72
CA ILE A 28 -4.02 -1.85 -5.05
C ILE A 28 -3.96 -2.22 -6.54
N SER A 29 -3.81 -1.24 -7.42
CA SER A 29 -3.68 -1.50 -8.87
C SER A 29 -2.46 -2.37 -9.19
N ALA A 30 -1.31 -2.13 -8.54
CA ALA A 30 -0.10 -2.91 -8.74
C ALA A 30 -0.23 -4.36 -8.28
N LEU A 31 -0.80 -4.61 -7.08
CA LEU A 31 -1.09 -5.96 -6.59
C LEU A 31 -2.01 -6.72 -7.54
N SER A 32 -3.01 -6.04 -8.08
CA SER A 32 -4.04 -6.66 -8.90
C SER A 32 -3.55 -7.12 -10.26
N LYS A 33 -2.49 -6.50 -10.78
CA LYS A 33 -1.79 -6.99 -11.97
C LYS A 33 -1.06 -8.31 -11.71
N ARG A 34 -0.61 -8.56 -10.48
CA ARG A 34 0.06 -9.81 -10.09
C ARG A 34 -0.92 -10.91 -9.68
N PHE A 35 -2.12 -10.55 -9.22
CA PHE A 35 -3.16 -11.50 -8.83
C PHE A 35 -4.43 -11.29 -9.66
N PRO A 36 -4.58 -11.99 -10.80
CA PRO A 36 -5.77 -11.90 -11.64
C PRO A 36 -7.06 -12.17 -10.83
N ASN A 37 -8.14 -11.45 -11.15
CA ASN A 37 -9.43 -11.52 -10.42
C ASN A 37 -9.41 -11.03 -8.96
N SER A 38 -8.34 -10.33 -8.55
CA SER A 38 -8.32 -9.56 -7.30
C SER A 38 -9.00 -8.20 -7.49
N GLN A 39 -9.24 -7.47 -6.38
CA GLN A 39 -10.00 -6.20 -6.29
C GLN A 39 -11.50 -6.36 -6.08
N THR A 40 -11.97 -7.47 -5.50
CA THR A 40 -13.31 -7.42 -4.91
C THR A 40 -13.23 -6.48 -3.71
N PRO A 41 -13.88 -5.30 -3.75
CA PRO A 41 -13.84 -4.39 -2.62
C PRO A 41 -14.52 -5.06 -1.42
N VAL A 42 -13.89 -4.95 -0.27
CA VAL A 42 -14.50 -5.31 1.02
C VAL A 42 -14.51 -4.08 1.91
N PHE A 43 -15.18 -4.14 3.05
CA PHE A 43 -15.23 -3.01 3.97
C PHE A 43 -13.82 -2.60 4.42
N ASN A 44 -13.39 -1.40 4.02
CA ASN A 44 -12.06 -0.81 4.27
C ASN A 44 -10.85 -1.58 3.73
N GLY A 45 -11.04 -2.49 2.77
CA GLY A 45 -9.95 -3.30 2.23
C GLY A 45 -10.25 -3.88 0.85
N VAL A 46 -9.34 -4.74 0.38
CA VAL A 46 -9.45 -5.41 -0.91
C VAL A 46 -9.22 -6.90 -0.74
N LEU A 47 -10.05 -7.71 -1.40
CA LEU A 47 -9.81 -9.14 -1.53
C LEU A 47 -8.77 -9.39 -2.64
N ILE A 48 -7.73 -10.15 -2.29
CA ILE A 48 -6.66 -10.59 -3.16
C ILE A 48 -6.74 -12.11 -3.32
N LYS A 49 -6.78 -12.59 -4.56
CA LYS A 49 -6.78 -14.02 -4.91
C LYS A 49 -5.35 -14.58 -4.89
N GLY A 50 -4.74 -14.51 -3.71
CA GLY A 50 -3.45 -15.10 -3.39
C GLY A 50 -3.40 -15.48 -1.91
N ASN A 51 -2.67 -16.56 -1.60
CA ASN A 51 -2.50 -16.99 -0.21
C ASN A 51 -1.66 -15.98 0.59
N ALA A 52 -1.70 -16.10 1.91
CA ALA A 52 -1.06 -15.16 2.83
C ALA A 52 0.42 -14.90 2.48
N LEU A 53 1.19 -15.97 2.21
CA LEU A 53 2.62 -15.88 1.94
C LEU A 53 2.91 -15.21 0.60
N GLN A 54 2.14 -15.50 -0.44
CA GLN A 54 2.29 -14.85 -1.74
C GLN A 54 2.07 -13.33 -1.62
N VAL A 55 1.03 -12.93 -0.90
CA VAL A 55 0.69 -11.51 -0.69
C VAL A 55 1.76 -10.82 0.15
N ILE A 56 2.20 -11.42 1.26
CA ILE A 56 3.25 -10.86 2.13
C ILE A 56 4.59 -10.74 1.38
N ASN A 57 4.97 -11.74 0.59
CA ASN A 57 6.19 -11.69 -0.22
C ASN A 57 6.15 -10.54 -1.23
N LEU A 58 5.03 -10.37 -1.92
CA LEU A 58 4.87 -9.25 -2.86
C LEU A 58 4.94 -7.90 -2.15
N LEU A 59 4.27 -7.75 -1.01
CA LEU A 59 4.33 -6.52 -0.22
C LEU A 59 5.76 -6.26 0.29
N SER A 60 6.53 -7.31 0.56
CA SER A 60 7.94 -7.18 0.94
C SER A 60 8.81 -6.60 -0.17
N GLU A 61 8.53 -6.91 -1.44
CA GLU A 61 9.18 -6.26 -2.59
C GLU A 61 8.89 -4.76 -2.65
N LEU A 62 7.76 -4.31 -2.09
CA LEU A 62 7.38 -2.89 -1.98
C LEU A 62 7.95 -2.21 -0.72
N GLY A 63 8.80 -2.90 0.03
CA GLY A 63 9.47 -2.40 1.23
C GLY A 63 8.70 -2.60 2.53
N TYR A 64 7.55 -3.28 2.50
CA TYR A 64 6.83 -3.62 3.72
C TYR A 64 7.53 -4.75 4.49
N ARG A 65 7.45 -4.71 5.82
CA ARG A 65 7.96 -5.76 6.71
C ARG A 65 6.88 -6.13 7.72
N VAL A 66 6.74 -7.42 8.01
CA VAL A 66 5.86 -7.88 9.10
C VAL A 66 6.41 -7.39 10.43
N VAL A 67 5.58 -6.70 11.22
CA VAL A 67 5.94 -6.17 12.55
C VAL A 67 5.13 -6.82 13.67
N CYS A 68 3.99 -7.42 13.34
CA CYS A 68 3.12 -8.11 14.30
C CYS A 68 2.27 -9.14 13.56
N SER A 69 1.89 -10.21 14.27
CA SER A 69 0.86 -11.16 13.84
C SER A 69 -0.06 -11.51 15.00
N SER A 70 -1.36 -11.60 14.74
CA SER A 70 -2.36 -11.97 15.75
C SER A 70 -3.50 -12.78 15.14
N GLY A 71 -3.95 -13.82 15.82
CA GLY A 71 -5.08 -14.67 15.41
C GLY A 71 -4.78 -16.16 15.54
N GLU A 72 -5.81 -16.99 15.36
CA GLU A 72 -5.70 -18.46 15.38
C GLU A 72 -6.00 -19.04 14.00
N SER A 73 -7.28 -19.16 13.63
CA SER A 73 -7.71 -19.71 12.32
C SER A 73 -7.59 -18.70 11.19
N GLU A 74 -7.97 -17.45 11.46
CA GLU A 74 -7.65 -16.30 10.62
C GLU A 74 -6.62 -15.46 11.36
N ILE A 75 -5.53 -15.15 10.66
CA ILE A 75 -4.39 -14.42 11.18
C ILE A 75 -4.36 -13.05 10.51
N VAL A 76 -4.11 -12.03 11.30
CA VAL A 76 -3.81 -10.68 10.83
C VAL A 76 -2.31 -10.46 10.98
N TRP A 77 -1.63 -10.18 9.88
CA TRP A 77 -0.26 -9.68 9.85
C TRP A 77 -0.29 -8.16 9.66
N THR A 78 0.28 -7.44 10.62
CA THR A 78 0.53 -6.01 10.47
C THR A 78 1.87 -5.83 9.78
N LEU A 79 1.88 -5.10 8.67
CA LEU A 79 3.09 -4.76 7.94
C LEU A 79 3.36 -3.26 8.00
N ARG A 80 4.64 -2.88 8.01
CA ARG A 80 5.09 -1.49 8.04
C ARG A 80 6.14 -1.25 6.98
N ARG A 81 6.11 -0.08 6.35
CA ARG A 81 7.23 0.46 5.56
C ARG A 81 7.57 1.90 5.99
N ASP A 82 8.80 2.31 5.72
CA ASP A 82 9.25 3.69 5.91
C ASP A 82 9.18 4.44 4.57
N ILE A 83 8.50 5.59 4.56
CA ILE A 83 8.36 6.46 3.38
C ILE A 83 9.26 7.67 3.56
N LEU A 84 10.17 7.90 2.62
CA LEU A 84 11.03 9.10 2.62
C LEU A 84 10.24 10.31 2.13
N ILE A 85 10.09 11.31 3.00
CA ILE A 85 9.52 12.60 2.61
C ILE A 85 10.65 13.52 2.16
N SER A 86 10.66 13.84 0.87
CA SER A 86 11.47 14.94 0.36
C SER A 86 10.77 16.26 0.70
N LYS A 87 11.53 17.22 1.25
CA LYS A 87 11.03 18.60 1.36
C LYS A 87 10.91 19.13 -0.06
N GLN A 88 9.68 19.33 -0.54
CA GLN A 88 9.48 20.17 -1.72
C GLN A 88 9.98 21.57 -1.37
N SER A 89 11.13 21.95 -1.92
CA SER A 89 11.61 23.33 -1.85
C SER A 89 10.60 24.18 -2.60
N SER A 90 9.76 24.94 -1.88
CA SER A 90 8.89 25.97 -2.46
C SER A 90 9.72 26.96 -3.26
N ARG A 91 9.89 26.73 -4.57
CA ARG A 91 10.28 27.78 -5.51
C ARG A 91 9.01 28.56 -5.85
N ASN A 92 8.61 29.43 -4.93
CA ASN A 92 7.77 30.58 -5.25
C ASN A 92 8.62 31.56 -6.08
N GLY A 93 8.55 31.43 -7.41
CA GLY A 93 8.96 32.47 -8.34
C GLY A 93 7.73 33.21 -8.82
N VAL A 94 7.34 34.26 -8.09
CA VAL A 94 6.34 35.25 -8.54
C VAL A 94 6.81 35.82 -9.88
N VAL A 95 6.11 35.54 -10.97
CA VAL A 95 6.28 36.31 -12.21
C VAL A 95 5.55 37.64 -11.99
N LYS A 96 6.30 38.67 -11.58
CA LYS A 96 5.84 40.05 -11.60
C LYS A 96 5.55 40.45 -13.03
N GLY A 97 4.43 41.16 -13.21
CA GLY A 97 3.93 41.63 -14.49
C GLY A 97 4.94 42.40 -15.33
N GLY A 98 4.80 42.23 -16.64
CA GLY A 98 5.42 43.06 -17.66
C GLY A 98 4.57 42.97 -18.92
N THR A 99 3.73 43.98 -19.14
CA THR A 99 3.15 44.28 -20.46
C THR A 99 4.27 44.62 -21.44
N PRO A 100 4.27 44.10 -22.68
CA PRO A 100 4.95 44.74 -23.78
C PRO A 100 4.00 45.72 -24.47
N LEU A 101 4.45 46.95 -24.61
CA LEU A 101 3.93 47.92 -25.57
C LEU A 101 4.34 47.47 -26.98
N LEU A 102 3.35 47.22 -27.84
CA LEU A 102 3.17 47.69 -29.23
C LEU A 102 2.16 46.79 -29.94
#